data_AF-A0A7Z7PYH7-F1
#
_entry.id   AF-A0A7Z7PYH7-F1
#
_cell.length_a   1.000
_cell.length_b   1.000
_cell.length_c   1.000
_cell.angle_alpha   90.00
_cell.angle_beta   90.00
_cell.angle_gamma   90.00
#
_symmetry.space_group_name_H-M   'P 1'
#
loop_
_entity.id
_entity.type
_entity.pdbx_description
1 polymer ?
#
loop_
_entity_poly.entity_id
_entity_poly.type
_entity_poly.pdbx_seq_one_letter_code
_entity_poly.pdbx_strand_id
1 'polypeptide(L)'
;MGGRVVTDLSVGYKFNKSIRLTVGANNIFDVYPDLNYGPVNAKRPSGVDANGNITYPATPATIDLSNQNQFVYSRNVSQFGMNGRFLFARINLTF
;
A
#
# COMPACT_ATOMS: atom_id res chain seq x y z
N MET A 1 9.17 -6.57 0.34
CA MET A 1 8.07 -5.97 -0.42
C MET A 1 7.55 -7.04 -1.35
N GLY A 2 6.28 -7.43 -1.19
CA GLY A 2 5.66 -8.46 -2.03
C GLY A 2 5.07 -7.85 -3.30
N GLY A 3 4.91 -8.67 -4.35
CA GLY A 3 4.07 -8.27 -5.49
C GLY A 3 2.63 -8.00 -5.03
N ARG A 4 1.98 -7.03 -5.67
CA ARG A 4 0.58 -6.66 -5.45
C ARG A 4 -0.12 -6.60 -6.81
N VAL A 5 -1.39 -6.99 -6.84
CA VAL A 5 -2.20 -7.00 -8.07
C VAL A 5 -3.42 -6.11 -7.86
N VAL A 6 -3.56 -5.10 -8.71
CA VAL A 6 -4.75 -4.23 -8.74
C VAL A 6 -5.68 -4.76 -9.82
N THR A 7 -6.96 -4.93 -9.46
CA THR A 7 -7.98 -5.45 -10.37
C THR A 7 -9.12 -4.47 -10.53
N ASP A 8 -9.45 -4.19 -11.78
CA ASP A 8 -10.58 -3.34 -12.18
C ASP A 8 -11.60 -4.20 -12.93
N LEU A 9 -12.88 -3.95 -12.69
CA LEU A 9 -13.97 -4.70 -13.31
C LEU A 9 -15.06 -3.75 -13.82
N SER A 10 -15.56 -4.00 -15.03
CA SER A 10 -16.75 -3.33 -15.54
C SER A 10 -17.62 -4.28 -16.35
N VAL A 11 -18.93 -4.13 -16.22
CA VAL A 11 -19.94 -4.90 -16.93
C VAL A 11 -20.91 -3.93 -17.59
N GLY A 12 -21.18 -4.13 -18.87
CA GLY A 12 -22.08 -3.27 -19.62
C GLY A 12 -23.16 -4.04 -20.36
N TYR A 13 -24.38 -3.51 -20.32
CA TYR A 13 -25.56 -4.06 -20.98
C TYR A 13 -26.14 -3.05 -21.98
N LYS A 14 -26.47 -3.53 -23.17
CA LYS A 14 -27.10 -2.72 -24.23
C LYS A 14 -28.60 -2.95 -24.19
N PHE A 15 -29.35 -1.97 -23.70
CA PHE A 15 -30.81 -2.08 -23.58
C PHE A 15 -31.49 -2.00 -24.95
N ASN A 16 -31.01 -1.13 -25.82
CA ASN A 16 -31.50 -0.98 -27.19
C ASN A 16 -30.39 -0.44 -28.10
N LYS A 17 -30.67 -0.17 -29.38
CA LYS A 17 -29.67 0.33 -30.32
C LYS A 17 -29.03 1.66 -29.89
N SER A 18 -29.76 2.48 -29.15
CA SER A 18 -29.39 3.84 -28.77
C SER A 18 -28.85 3.97 -27.35
N ILE A 19 -29.06 2.99 -26.46
CA ILE A 19 -28.74 3.09 -25.03
C ILE A 19 -27.94 1.87 -24.56
N ARG A 20 -26.76 2.13 -23.98
CA ARG A 20 -25.96 1.15 -23.22
C ARG A 20 -25.66 1.71 -21.83
N LEU A 21 -25.84 0.88 -20.81
CA LEU A 21 -25.41 1.15 -19.44
C LEU A 21 -24.20 0.28 -19.11
N THR A 22 -23.20 0.88 -18.48
CA THR A 22 -22.03 0.19 -17.93
C THR A 22 -21.89 0.53 -16.46
N VAL A 23 -21.72 -0.47 -15.61
CA VAL A 23 -21.37 -0.30 -14.20
C VAL A 23 -20.00 -0.92 -13.97
N GLY A 24 -19.18 -0.30 -13.13
CA GLY A 24 -17.85 -0.80 -12.87
C GLY A 24 -17.24 -0.28 -11.59
N ALA A 25 -16.08 -0.83 -11.28
CA ALA A 25 -15.32 -0.56 -10.08
C ALA A 25 -13.82 -0.62 -10.38
N ASN A 26 -13.06 0.36 -9.87
CA ASN A 26 -11.61 0.35 -9.90
C ASN A 26 -11.06 -0.10 -8.54
N ASN A 27 -9.99 -0.90 -8.53
CA ASN A 27 -9.40 -1.47 -7.32
C ASN A 27 -10.43 -2.24 -6.46
N ILE A 28 -11.10 -3.22 -7.07
CA ILE A 28 -12.25 -3.91 -6.43
C ILE A 28 -11.87 -4.61 -5.11
N PHE A 29 -10.62 -5.02 -4.98
CA PHE A 29 -10.06 -5.72 -3.82
C PHE A 29 -9.35 -4.80 -2.82
N ASP A 30 -9.40 -3.48 -3.01
CA ASP A 30 -8.83 -2.49 -2.08
C ASP A 30 -7.34 -2.73 -1.76
N VAL A 31 -6.54 -2.89 -2.82
CA VAL A 31 -5.11 -3.22 -2.74
C VAL A 31 -4.24 -1.97 -2.78
N TYR A 32 -3.26 -1.90 -1.87
CA TYR A 32 -2.32 -0.78 -1.71
C TYR A 32 -0.87 -1.28 -1.57
N PRO A 33 0.12 -0.39 -1.72
CA PRO A 33 1.51 -0.72 -1.42
C PRO A 33 1.69 -1.09 0.06
N ASP A 34 2.77 -1.80 0.34
CA ASP A 34 3.17 -2.10 1.72
C ASP A 34 3.52 -0.80 2.47
N LEU A 35 3.00 -0.68 3.70
CA LEU A 35 3.31 0.44 4.59
C LEU A 35 4.79 0.46 4.96
N ASN A 36 5.34 1.66 5.19
CA ASN A 36 6.63 1.77 5.85
C ASN A 36 6.55 1.14 7.24
N TYR A 37 7.63 0.49 7.65
CA TYR A 37 7.71 -0.12 8.97
C TYR A 37 7.56 0.94 10.05
N GLY A 38 6.77 0.65 11.08
CA GLY A 38 6.74 1.47 12.29
C GLY A 38 8.00 1.26 13.14
N PRO A 39 8.08 1.92 14.32
CA PRO A 39 9.16 1.67 15.25
C PRO A 39 9.20 0.21 15.68
N VAL A 40 10.40 -0.37 15.74
CA VAL A 40 10.61 -1.76 16.15
C VAL A 40 11.54 -1.82 17.36
N ASN A 41 11.27 -2.75 18.27
CA ASN A 41 12.15 -3.01 19.41
C ASN A 41 13.21 -4.04 19.02
N ALA A 42 14.47 -3.61 18.97
CA ALA A 42 15.59 -4.47 18.60
C ALA A 42 16.72 -4.36 19.62
N LYS A 43 17.33 -5.50 19.97
CA LYS A 43 18.58 -5.53 20.73
C LYS A 43 19.73 -5.22 19.78
N ARG A 44 20.29 -4.02 19.88
CA ARG A 44 21.46 -3.59 19.11
C ARG A 44 22.70 -3.59 20.00
N PRO A 45 23.90 -3.80 19.46
CA PRO A 45 25.15 -3.56 20.19
C PRO A 45 25.14 -2.17 20.81
N SER A 46 25.43 -2.07 22.10
CA SER A 46 25.57 -0.79 22.82
C SER A 46 27.03 -0.34 22.94
N GLY A 47 27.99 -1.21 22.66
CA GLY A 47 29.42 -0.90 22.73
C GLY A 47 30.29 -2.15 22.68
N VAL A 48 31.58 -1.97 22.94
CA VAL A 48 32.54 -3.05 23.21
C VAL A 48 33.03 -2.95 24.65
N ASP A 49 33.22 -4.07 25.33
CA ASP A 49 33.84 -4.09 26.65
C ASP A 49 35.37 -3.91 26.59
N ALA A 50 36.02 -3.83 27.75
CA ALA A 50 37.48 -3.66 27.86
C ALA A 50 38.28 -4.84 27.27
N ASN A 51 37.62 -5.98 27.05
CA ASN A 51 38.18 -7.18 26.47
C ASN A 51 37.86 -7.28 24.95
N GLY A 52 37.24 -6.25 24.37
CA GLY A 52 36.93 -6.16 22.95
C GLY A 52 35.70 -6.95 22.51
N ASN A 53 34.89 -7.46 23.43
CA ASN A 53 33.68 -8.21 23.11
C ASN A 53 32.50 -7.25 22.91
N ILE A 54 31.56 -7.58 22.01
CA ILE A 54 30.39 -6.74 21.73
C ILE A 54 29.36 -6.88 22.86
N THR A 55 29.01 -5.77 23.50
CA THR A 55 28.02 -5.72 24.59
C THR A 55 26.65 -5.34 24.07
N TYR A 56 25.61 -6.09 24.48
CA TYR A 56 24.21 -5.80 24.17
C TYR A 56 23.47 -5.33 25.42
N PRO A 57 22.59 -4.32 25.31
CA PRO A 57 21.79 -3.85 26.44
C PRO A 57 20.74 -4.90 26.82
N ALA A 58 20.44 -5.00 28.13
CA ALA A 58 19.44 -5.93 28.64
C ALA A 58 18.03 -5.63 28.09
N THR A 59 17.71 -4.34 27.97
CA THR A 59 16.45 -3.84 27.40
C THR A 59 16.63 -3.53 25.91
N PRO A 60 15.72 -3.99 25.02
CA PRO A 60 15.72 -3.60 23.61
C PRO A 60 15.56 -2.08 23.44
N ALA A 61 16.22 -1.52 22.43
CA ALA A 61 16.02 -0.13 22.05
C ALA A 61 14.94 -0.04 20.96
N THR A 62 14.12 1.01 21.01
CA THR A 62 13.16 1.34 19.96
C THR A 62 13.88 2.01 18.80
N ILE A 63 13.79 1.44 17.61
CA ILE A 63 14.31 2.04 16.37
C ILE A 63 13.13 2.53 15.57
N ASP A 64 13.12 3.82 15.24
CA ASP A 64 12.10 4.39 14.38
C ASP A 64 12.40 4.10 12.90
N LEU A 65 11.53 3.32 12.25
CA LEU A 65 11.59 3.02 10.81
C LEU A 65 10.47 3.74 10.03
N SER A 66 9.66 4.57 10.70
CA SER A 66 8.45 5.19 10.15
C SER A 66 8.70 6.29 9.13
N ASN A 67 9.95 6.43 8.66
CA ASN A 67 10.39 7.55 7.80
C ASN A 67 10.03 8.91 8.43
N GLN A 68 10.15 9.04 9.77
CA GLN A 68 9.77 10.25 10.51
C GLN A 68 8.33 10.70 10.21
N ASN A 69 7.44 9.74 9.94
CA ASN A 69 6.04 9.99 9.57
C ASN A 69 5.86 10.86 8.31
N GLN A 70 6.90 10.98 7.46
CA GLN A 70 6.86 11.80 6.25
C GLN A 70 6.23 11.07 5.06
N PHE A 71 6.39 9.74 5.00
CA PHE A 71 5.84 8.91 3.93
C PHE A 71 5.16 7.68 4.54
N VAL A 72 3.90 7.46 4.17
CA VAL A 72 3.12 6.30 4.61
C VAL A 72 3.61 5.01 3.92
N TYR A 73 3.93 5.12 2.63
CA TYR A 73 4.45 4.02 1.80
C TYR A 73 5.91 4.27 1.41
N SER A 74 6.61 3.22 1.01
CA SER A 74 7.99 3.35 0.54
C SER A 74 8.08 4.24 -0.71
N ARG A 75 9.14 5.06 -0.81
CA ARG A 75 9.45 5.87 -2.00
C ARG A 75 10.01 5.03 -3.16
N ASN A 76 10.36 3.78 -2.89
CA ASN A 76 10.99 2.87 -3.85
C ASN A 76 9.99 1.90 -4.49
N VAL A 77 8.68 2.05 -4.24
CA VAL A 77 7.63 1.23 -4.85
C VAL A 77 6.71 2.08 -5.71
N SER A 78 6.16 1.48 -6.78
CA SER A 78 5.14 2.14 -7.59
C SER A 78 3.93 2.49 -6.73
N GLN A 79 3.44 3.72 -6.89
CA GLN A 79 2.25 4.19 -6.20
C GLN A 79 1.02 3.74 -6.98
N PHE A 80 0.23 2.83 -6.39
CA PHE A 80 -1.03 2.33 -6.94
C PHE A 80 -2.10 2.29 -5.84
N GLY A 81 -3.37 2.22 -6.23
CA GLY A 81 -4.48 2.30 -5.28
C GLY A 81 -4.62 3.68 -4.60
N MET A 82 -3.82 4.69 -4.98
CA MET A 82 -3.97 6.06 -4.48
C MET A 82 -5.40 6.56 -4.75
N ASN A 83 -6.01 7.15 -3.73
CA ASN A 83 -7.43 7.57 -3.67
C ASN A 83 -8.46 6.45 -3.50
N GLY A 84 -8.00 5.20 -3.39
CA GLY A 84 -8.82 4.04 -3.02
C GLY A 84 -9.72 3.50 -4.13
N ARG A 85 -10.79 2.82 -3.72
CA ARG A 85 -11.76 2.18 -4.62
C ARG A 85 -12.80 3.18 -5.12
N PHE A 86 -13.01 3.18 -6.44
CA PHE A 86 -14.07 3.94 -7.08
C PHE A 86 -15.15 3.01 -7.63
N LEU A 87 -16.41 3.40 -7.45
CA LEU A 87 -17.55 2.82 -8.14
C LEU A 87 -18.06 3.82 -9.17
N PHE A 88 -18.41 3.35 -10.36
CA PHE A 88 -18.89 4.22 -11.42
C PHE A 88 -20.03 3.59 -12.23
N ALA A 89 -20.85 4.45 -12.81
CA ALA A 89 -21.83 4.11 -13.84
C ALA A 89 -21.63 5.03 -15.06
N ARG A 90 -21.77 4.46 -16.26
CA ARG A 90 -21.65 5.17 -17.54
C ARG A 90 -22.87 4.86 -18.41
N ILE A 91 -23.48 5.89 -18.96
CA ILE A 91 -24.55 5.78 -19.96
C ILE A 91 -23.99 6.23 -21.31
N ASN A 92 -24.16 5.42 -22.34
CA ASN A 92 -23.80 5.75 -23.71
C ASN A 92 -25.08 5.89 -24.55
N LEU A 93 -25.20 7.04 -25.21
CA LEU A 93 -26.30 7.40 -26.11
C LEU A 93 -25.80 7.44 -27.56
N THR A 94 -26.56 6.84 -28.47
CA THR A 94 -26.26 6.82 -29.91
C THR A 94 -27.53 7.25 -30.68
N PHE A 95 -27.37 8.22 -31.57
CA PHE A 95 -28.43 8.83 -32.39
C PHE A 95 -28.19 8.55 -33.87
#